data_AF-A0AAV2PT96-F1
#
_entry.id   AF-A0AAV2PT96-F1
#
_cell.length_a   1.000
_cell.length_b   1.000
_cell.length_c   1.000
_cell.angle_alpha   90.00
_cell.angle_beta   90.00
_cell.angle_gamma   90.00
#
_symmetry.space_group_name_H-M   'P 1'
#
loop_
_entity.id
_entity.type
_entity.pdbx_description
1 polymer ?
#
loop_
_entity_poly.entity_id
_entity_poly.type
_entity_poly.pdbx_seq_one_letter_code
_entity_poly.pdbx_strand_id
1 'polypeptide(L)'
;ENRCNLVQKVCDLILSEDLDTEEAEHLAACLCHLFSHDLNIITSLLPLQVSPETIEESMGRPLCVLFDNLVTLPEDDHRRTPLLILLYEMRNISQQIGYHLLFFLKATSYRNSSEDQDTSALLAYRDLSKATGNKDFVGFIIKDLKLCSEDDPRVLSWIIPDMYHSFPKQTCGNTDLLQLLLERLDSSQLHDLVCMVLQGSLVMFDNSSFANILEKSLSWETVEQMFLWQLAKAHEIPVDCCLSVMPKLKFTSYAADVANTHGEALSNILMMLRRESPTEQLLRTLLLREFRLEDPTVVTILQYWVQRYEDKMAKLINDVVNNKPQPSPNKRKRAQSTKASAVPLDQVLSHLNHLRTACGGRTTCGGTTFFSLETMQDALQTAQNGCGDAQKKKYSDLFALIEEEEEEPQPEPQRKTGRGKSARKTTKGRKKAETESEEGTSEEEEEPEPQRKAKSNRGRKPKGRKKQESESEEGSSEEEEVGKRPRKRKKNNQVGSDSE
;
A
#
# COMPACT_ATOMS: atom_id res chain seq x y z
N GLU A 1 -1.97 -28.60 -40.43
CA GLU A 1 -1.15 -29.83 -40.54
C GLU A 1 -0.07 -29.76 -41.62
N ASN A 2 -0.37 -29.75 -42.92
CA ASN A 2 0.67 -29.72 -43.98
C ASN A 2 1.67 -28.55 -43.86
N ARG A 3 1.20 -27.33 -43.56
CA ARG A 3 2.09 -26.17 -43.32
C ARG A 3 2.98 -26.37 -42.08
N CYS A 4 2.44 -26.95 -41.01
CA CYS A 4 3.19 -27.23 -39.78
C CYS A 4 4.31 -28.24 -40.02
N ASN A 5 4.05 -29.31 -40.78
CA ASN A 5 5.07 -30.30 -41.16
C ASN A 5 6.19 -29.70 -42.01
N LEU A 6 5.88 -28.72 -42.86
CA LEU A 6 6.89 -28.01 -43.64
C LEU A 6 7.75 -27.10 -42.74
N VAL A 7 7.13 -26.39 -41.79
CA VAL A 7 7.87 -25.57 -40.83
C VAL A 7 8.74 -26.44 -39.93
N GLN A 8 8.28 -27.61 -39.49
CA GLN A 8 9.11 -28.53 -38.72
C GLN A 8 10.39 -28.93 -39.48
N LYS A 9 10.30 -29.23 -40.78
CA LYS A 9 11.49 -29.52 -41.60
C LYS A 9 12.45 -28.33 -41.67
N VAL A 10 11.91 -27.09 -41.70
CA VAL A 10 12.72 -25.88 -41.66
C VAL A 10 13.40 -25.74 -40.27
N CYS A 11 12.67 -25.99 -39.18
CA CYS A 11 13.25 -26.05 -37.83
C CYS A 11 14.39 -27.07 -37.75
N ASP A 12 14.17 -28.29 -38.25
CA ASP A 12 15.17 -29.35 -38.18
C ASP A 12 16.49 -28.95 -38.88
N LEU A 13 16.38 -28.22 -40.00
CA LEU A 13 17.54 -27.65 -40.71
C LEU A 13 18.22 -26.56 -39.88
N ILE A 14 17.45 -25.59 -39.36
CA ILE A 14 17.94 -24.51 -38.48
C ILE A 14 18.66 -25.06 -37.24
N LEU A 15 18.17 -26.16 -36.66
CA LEU A 15 18.76 -26.78 -35.47
C LEU A 15 20.03 -27.59 -35.79
N SER A 16 20.28 -27.89 -37.06
CA SER A 16 21.42 -28.67 -37.54
C SER A 16 22.56 -27.81 -38.11
N GLU A 17 22.25 -26.59 -38.55
CA GLU A 17 23.18 -25.67 -39.20
C GLU A 17 23.31 -24.37 -38.37
N ASP A 18 24.52 -23.80 -38.31
CA ASP A 18 24.71 -22.48 -37.74
C ASP A 18 24.24 -21.44 -38.77
N LEU A 19 23.17 -20.69 -38.45
CA LEU A 19 22.75 -19.56 -39.27
C LEU A 19 23.65 -18.36 -39.00
N ASP A 20 24.20 -17.78 -40.06
CA ASP A 20 24.78 -16.45 -39.95
C ASP A 20 23.69 -15.37 -39.82
N THR A 21 24.09 -14.15 -39.48
CA THR A 21 23.14 -13.04 -39.24
C THR A 21 22.38 -12.66 -40.52
N GLU A 22 23.03 -12.70 -41.68
CA GLU A 22 22.43 -12.30 -42.95
C GLU A 22 21.40 -13.35 -43.41
N GLU A 23 21.73 -14.63 -43.31
CA GLU A 23 20.83 -15.75 -43.56
C GLU A 23 19.61 -15.71 -42.63
N ALA A 24 19.82 -15.42 -41.35
CA ALA A 24 18.73 -15.28 -40.37
C ALA A 24 17.79 -14.12 -40.72
N GLU A 25 18.31 -12.96 -41.14
CA GLU A 25 17.50 -11.80 -41.57
C GLU A 25 16.66 -12.12 -42.82
N HIS A 26 17.27 -12.75 -43.83
CA HIS A 26 16.56 -13.12 -45.07
C HIS A 26 15.50 -14.20 -44.82
N LEU A 27 15.83 -15.21 -44.02
CA LEU A 27 14.88 -16.25 -43.64
C LEU A 27 13.74 -15.67 -42.80
N ALA A 28 14.04 -14.78 -41.86
CA ALA A 28 13.04 -14.08 -41.06
C ALA A 28 12.06 -13.29 -41.95
N ALA A 29 12.57 -12.53 -42.93
CA ALA A 29 11.74 -11.78 -43.86
C ALA A 29 10.81 -12.70 -44.67
N CYS A 30 11.34 -13.84 -45.14
CA CYS A 30 10.55 -14.83 -45.87
C CYS A 30 9.45 -15.43 -44.97
N LEU A 31 9.80 -15.87 -43.76
CA LEU A 31 8.86 -16.47 -42.82
C LEU A 31 7.79 -15.47 -42.36
N CYS A 32 8.15 -14.23 -42.06
CA CYS A 32 7.18 -13.17 -41.72
C CYS A 32 6.20 -12.91 -42.88
N HIS A 33 6.66 -12.96 -44.13
CA HIS A 33 5.77 -12.85 -45.27
C HIS A 33 4.81 -14.06 -45.38
N LEU A 34 5.33 -15.27 -45.20
CA LEU A 34 4.56 -16.52 -45.24
C LEU A 34 3.58 -16.67 -44.07
N PHE A 35 3.88 -16.08 -42.92
CA PHE A 35 3.05 -16.07 -41.71
C PHE A 35 2.21 -14.79 -41.57
N SER A 36 2.21 -13.91 -42.56
CA SER A 36 1.51 -12.62 -42.48
C SER A 36 0.03 -12.75 -42.09
N HIS A 37 -0.65 -13.80 -42.54
CA HIS A 37 -2.04 -14.11 -42.16
C HIS A 37 -2.16 -14.70 -40.73
N ASP A 38 -1.15 -15.44 -40.28
CA ASP A 38 -1.12 -16.04 -38.94
C ASP A 38 -0.72 -15.02 -37.87
N LEU A 39 -0.02 -13.94 -38.26
CA LEU A 39 0.42 -12.82 -37.42
C LEU A 39 -0.60 -11.67 -37.36
N ASN A 40 -1.26 -11.35 -38.48
CA ASN A 40 -2.30 -10.33 -38.56
C ASN A 40 -3.69 -10.96 -38.39
N ILE A 41 -3.97 -11.46 -37.20
CA ILE A 41 -5.17 -12.23 -36.97
C ILE A 41 -6.35 -11.28 -36.79
N ILE A 42 -7.34 -11.37 -37.66
CA ILE A 42 -8.63 -10.66 -37.51
C ILE A 42 -9.40 -11.20 -36.30
N THR A 43 -9.20 -12.48 -35.98
CA THR A 43 -9.76 -13.16 -34.82
C THR A 43 -8.76 -13.21 -33.67
N SER A 44 -9.25 -12.98 -32.45
CA SER A 44 -8.45 -13.08 -31.23
C SER A 44 -7.67 -14.40 -31.11
N LEU A 45 -6.46 -14.33 -30.54
CA LEU A 45 -5.66 -15.51 -30.16
C LEU A 45 -6.36 -16.34 -29.07
N LEU A 46 -7.02 -15.65 -28.14
CA LEU A 46 -7.71 -16.28 -27.02
C LEU A 46 -9.12 -16.71 -27.46
N PRO A 47 -9.44 -18.01 -27.40
CA PRO A 47 -10.77 -18.49 -27.76
C PRO A 47 -11.82 -17.90 -26.82
N LEU A 48 -13.07 -17.78 -27.31
CA LEU A 48 -14.19 -17.25 -26.51
C LEU A 48 -14.48 -18.09 -25.26
N GLN A 49 -14.27 -19.41 -25.36
CA GLN A 49 -14.31 -20.33 -24.24
C GLN A 49 -12.90 -20.86 -24.05
N VAL A 50 -12.30 -20.59 -22.89
CA VAL A 50 -10.95 -21.06 -22.58
C VAL A 50 -11.06 -22.47 -21.99
N SER A 51 -10.64 -23.46 -22.76
CA SER A 51 -10.50 -24.85 -22.34
C SER A 51 -9.16 -25.42 -22.84
N PRO A 52 -8.63 -26.50 -22.26
CA PRO A 52 -7.41 -27.12 -22.76
C PRO A 52 -7.47 -27.45 -24.26
N GLU A 53 -8.63 -27.92 -24.74
CA GLU A 53 -8.83 -28.31 -26.15
C GLU A 53 -8.84 -27.10 -27.08
N THR A 54 -9.59 -26.04 -26.72
CA THR A 54 -9.68 -24.82 -27.55
C THR A 54 -8.36 -24.05 -27.59
N ILE A 55 -7.57 -24.11 -26.51
CA ILE A 55 -6.22 -23.56 -26.49
C ILE A 55 -5.27 -24.37 -27.38
N GLU A 56 -5.39 -25.70 -27.40
CA GLU A 56 -4.62 -26.55 -28.31
C GLU A 56 -4.95 -26.27 -29.79
N GLU A 57 -6.22 -26.03 -30.12
CA GLU A 57 -6.62 -25.58 -31.46
C GLU A 57 -5.95 -24.25 -31.85
N SER A 58 -5.91 -23.28 -30.93
CA SER A 58 -5.23 -22.00 -31.13
C SER A 58 -3.71 -22.15 -31.34
N MET A 59 -3.08 -23.15 -30.72
CA MET A 59 -1.66 -23.49 -30.87
C MET A 59 -1.34 -24.27 -32.16
N GLY A 60 -2.34 -24.80 -32.88
CA GLY A 60 -2.16 -25.60 -34.10
C GLY A 60 -1.64 -24.84 -35.34
N ARG A 61 -0.99 -23.69 -35.15
CA ARG A 61 -0.55 -22.77 -36.20
C ARG A 61 0.91 -23.01 -36.61
N PRO A 62 1.31 -22.71 -37.85
CA PRO A 62 2.68 -22.93 -38.31
C PRO A 62 3.73 -22.17 -37.48
N LEU A 63 3.44 -20.94 -37.04
CA LEU A 63 4.34 -20.14 -36.20
C LEU A 63 4.62 -20.83 -34.85
N CYS A 64 3.62 -21.49 -34.26
CA CYS A 64 3.75 -22.17 -32.97
C CYS A 64 4.73 -23.34 -33.03
N VAL A 65 4.99 -23.92 -34.21
CA VAL A 65 6.01 -24.96 -34.38
C VAL A 65 7.41 -24.42 -34.04
N LEU A 66 7.73 -23.17 -34.41
CA LEU A 66 9.00 -22.54 -34.03
C LEU A 66 9.10 -22.39 -32.51
N PHE A 67 8.01 -21.96 -31.86
CA PHE A 67 7.98 -21.81 -30.41
C PHE A 67 8.04 -23.15 -29.68
N ASP A 68 7.39 -24.18 -30.19
CA ASP A 68 7.37 -25.52 -29.61
C ASP A 68 8.76 -26.16 -29.63
N ASN A 69 9.48 -26.05 -30.75
CA ASN A 69 10.88 -26.50 -30.83
C ASN A 69 11.78 -25.72 -29.87
N LEU A 70 11.54 -24.42 -29.68
CA LEU A 70 12.28 -23.62 -28.71
C LEU A 70 12.07 -24.12 -27.27
N VAL A 71 10.82 -24.40 -26.88
CA VAL A 71 10.49 -24.80 -25.50
C VAL A 71 10.88 -26.26 -25.22
N THR A 72 10.81 -27.14 -26.23
CA THR A 72 11.14 -28.57 -26.08
C THR A 72 12.62 -28.82 -25.85
N LEU A 73 13.49 -27.95 -26.38
CA LEU A 73 14.93 -28.05 -26.17
C LEU A 73 15.32 -27.56 -24.76
N PRO A 74 16.26 -28.22 -24.05
CA PRO A 74 16.74 -27.75 -22.74
C PRO A 74 17.37 -26.34 -22.81
N GLU A 75 17.29 -25.55 -21.73
CA GLU A 75 17.79 -24.15 -21.70
C GLU A 75 19.29 -24.03 -22.08
N ASP A 76 20.12 -25.01 -21.69
CA ASP A 76 21.55 -25.02 -21.97
C ASP A 76 21.91 -25.56 -23.37
N ASP A 77 20.92 -25.92 -24.19
CA ASP A 77 21.15 -26.46 -25.51
C ASP A 77 21.52 -25.35 -26.51
N HIS A 78 22.79 -25.36 -26.94
CA HIS A 78 23.34 -24.46 -27.97
C HIS A 78 22.48 -24.38 -29.26
N ARG A 79 21.75 -25.44 -29.60
CA ARG A 79 20.86 -25.47 -30.77
C ARG A 79 19.69 -24.49 -30.65
N ARG A 80 19.38 -23.99 -29.45
CA ARG A 80 18.40 -22.92 -29.25
C ARG A 80 18.86 -21.59 -29.81
N THR A 81 20.17 -21.33 -29.88
CA THR A 81 20.71 -20.02 -30.25
C THR A 81 20.32 -19.58 -31.66
N PRO A 82 20.49 -20.40 -32.73
CA PRO A 82 20.07 -20.01 -34.08
C PRO A 82 18.56 -19.72 -34.16
N LEU A 83 17.74 -20.52 -33.47
CA LEU A 83 16.29 -20.32 -33.42
C LEU A 83 15.90 -19.03 -32.68
N LEU A 84 16.59 -18.68 -31.59
CA LEU A 84 16.39 -17.43 -30.87
C LEU A 84 16.78 -16.21 -31.72
N ILE A 85 17.88 -16.29 -32.47
CA ILE A 85 18.31 -15.23 -33.40
C ILE A 85 17.25 -15.05 -34.49
N LEU A 86 16.79 -16.15 -35.12
CA LEU A 86 15.75 -16.10 -36.14
C LEU A 86 14.45 -15.46 -35.60
N LEU A 87 13.97 -15.91 -34.43
CA LEU A 87 12.75 -15.36 -33.83
C LEU A 87 12.88 -13.87 -33.50
N TYR A 88 14.07 -13.43 -33.12
CA TYR A 88 14.33 -12.01 -32.90
C TYR A 88 14.30 -11.21 -34.20
N GLU A 89 14.97 -11.68 -35.26
CA GLU A 89 14.93 -10.99 -36.55
C GLU A 89 13.51 -10.96 -37.12
N MET A 90 12.76 -12.04 -36.93
CA MET A 90 11.34 -12.04 -37.26
C MET A 90 10.58 -10.98 -36.45
N ARG A 91 10.85 -10.82 -35.15
CA ARG A 91 10.24 -9.78 -34.30
C ARG A 91 10.60 -8.35 -34.74
N ASN A 92 11.81 -8.13 -35.26
CA ASN A 92 12.21 -6.83 -35.81
C ASN A 92 11.35 -6.44 -37.03
N ILE A 93 10.92 -7.45 -37.80
CA ILE A 93 10.06 -7.27 -38.98
C ILE A 93 8.58 -7.20 -38.59
N SER A 94 8.12 -8.08 -37.69
CA SER A 94 6.74 -8.16 -37.19
C SER A 94 6.74 -8.20 -35.67
N GLN A 95 6.42 -7.06 -35.07
CA GLN A 95 6.44 -6.89 -33.61
C GLN A 95 5.46 -7.81 -32.87
N GLN A 96 4.42 -8.31 -33.55
CA GLN A 96 3.40 -9.22 -33.00
C GLN A 96 4.00 -10.51 -32.44
N ILE A 97 5.14 -10.96 -32.97
CA ILE A 97 5.81 -12.20 -32.55
C ILE A 97 6.11 -12.21 -31.06
N GLY A 98 6.43 -11.05 -30.47
CA GLY A 98 6.75 -10.93 -29.05
C GLY A 98 5.61 -11.41 -28.15
N TYR A 99 4.39 -10.87 -28.34
CA TYR A 99 3.25 -11.27 -27.52
C TYR A 99 2.63 -12.60 -27.95
N HIS A 100 2.79 -13.01 -29.22
CA HIS A 100 2.40 -14.35 -29.67
C HIS A 100 3.23 -15.44 -28.97
N LEU A 101 4.53 -15.20 -28.79
CA LEU A 101 5.38 -16.08 -28.00
C LEU A 101 4.91 -16.12 -26.55
N LEU A 102 4.63 -14.96 -25.92
CA LEU A 102 4.10 -14.92 -24.54
C LEU A 102 2.78 -15.71 -24.41
N PHE A 103 1.86 -15.56 -25.36
CA PHE A 103 0.62 -16.33 -25.42
C PHE A 103 0.91 -17.83 -25.51
N PHE A 104 1.82 -18.24 -26.39
CA PHE A 104 2.18 -19.65 -26.57
C PHE A 104 2.80 -20.24 -25.29
N LEU A 105 3.72 -19.53 -24.63
CA LEU A 105 4.34 -19.99 -23.39
C LEU A 105 3.33 -20.16 -22.25
N LYS A 106 2.38 -19.22 -22.15
CA LYS A 106 1.23 -19.32 -21.24
C LYS A 106 0.35 -20.52 -21.57
N ALA A 107 0.04 -20.75 -22.84
CA ALA A 107 -0.77 -21.86 -23.32
C ALA A 107 -0.16 -23.23 -23.02
N THR A 108 1.15 -23.37 -23.24
CA THR A 108 1.90 -24.59 -22.92
C THR A 108 1.90 -24.87 -21.42
N SER A 109 2.11 -23.83 -20.60
CA SER A 109 2.07 -23.96 -19.14
C SER A 109 0.67 -24.33 -18.64
N TYR A 110 -0.38 -23.76 -19.24
CA TYR A 110 -1.77 -24.09 -18.93
C TYR A 110 -2.11 -25.56 -19.25
N ARG A 111 -1.62 -26.07 -20.38
CA ARG A 111 -1.79 -27.47 -20.81
C ARG A 111 -1.10 -28.46 -19.87
N ASN A 112 0.14 -28.15 -19.48
CA ASN A 112 1.00 -29.06 -18.73
C ASN A 112 0.71 -28.99 -17.22
N SER A 113 -0.55 -29.07 -16.79
CA SER A 113 -1.01 -28.84 -15.41
C SER A 113 -0.49 -29.84 -14.35
N SER A 114 0.81 -30.13 -14.30
CA SER A 114 1.48 -30.65 -13.12
C SER A 114 1.55 -29.54 -12.07
N GLU A 115 1.29 -29.91 -10.81
CA GLU A 115 1.12 -28.99 -9.66
C GLU A 115 2.34 -28.07 -9.39
N ASP A 116 3.48 -28.33 -10.02
CA ASP A 116 4.61 -27.41 -10.07
C ASP A 116 4.42 -26.42 -11.23
N GLN A 117 4.10 -25.17 -10.90
CA GLN A 117 4.12 -24.03 -11.82
C GLN A 117 5.54 -23.87 -12.41
N ASP A 118 5.84 -24.62 -13.47
CA ASP A 118 7.11 -24.54 -14.18
C ASP A 118 7.16 -23.23 -14.97
N THR A 119 7.54 -22.17 -14.26
CA THR A 119 7.90 -20.85 -14.82
C THR A 119 9.07 -20.91 -15.81
N SER A 120 9.70 -22.07 -15.97
CA SER A 120 10.78 -22.33 -16.94
C SER A 120 10.34 -22.04 -18.38
N ALA A 121 9.09 -22.30 -18.77
CA ALA A 121 8.64 -21.98 -20.13
C ALA A 121 8.74 -20.47 -20.43
N LEU A 122 8.34 -19.61 -19.49
CA LEU A 122 8.47 -18.15 -19.66
C LEU A 122 9.93 -17.68 -19.71
N LEU A 123 10.89 -18.45 -19.19
CA LEU A 123 12.31 -18.09 -19.31
C LEU A 123 12.80 -18.07 -20.76
N ALA A 124 12.17 -18.83 -21.66
CA ALA A 124 12.45 -18.76 -23.10
C ALA A 124 12.24 -17.34 -23.68
N TYR A 125 11.26 -16.59 -23.16
CA TYR A 125 11.04 -15.19 -23.55
C TYR A 125 12.18 -14.27 -23.08
N ARG A 126 12.73 -14.53 -21.90
CA ARG A 126 13.94 -13.83 -21.42
C ARG A 126 15.15 -14.17 -22.28
N ASP A 127 15.28 -15.42 -22.70
CA ASP A 127 16.40 -15.86 -23.53
C ASP A 127 16.34 -15.23 -24.93
N LEU A 128 15.15 -15.01 -25.49
CA LEU A 128 14.95 -14.21 -26.70
C LEU A 128 15.50 -12.78 -26.53
N SER A 129 15.24 -12.13 -25.39
CA SER A 129 15.81 -10.81 -25.11
C SER A 129 17.33 -10.86 -24.88
N LYS A 130 17.90 -11.96 -24.39
CA LYS A 130 19.34 -12.10 -24.12
C LYS A 130 20.14 -12.39 -25.38
N ALA A 131 19.62 -13.21 -26.29
CA ALA A 131 20.29 -13.64 -27.53
C ALA A 131 20.73 -12.46 -28.41
N THR A 132 20.19 -11.28 -28.14
CA THR A 132 20.28 -10.07 -28.97
C THR A 132 21.10 -8.97 -28.29
N GLY A 133 21.59 -9.24 -27.07
CA GLY A 133 22.34 -8.28 -26.27
C GLY A 133 21.50 -7.12 -25.73
N ASN A 134 20.16 -7.21 -25.79
CA ASN A 134 19.30 -6.14 -25.27
C ASN A 134 19.42 -6.03 -23.74
N LYS A 135 19.84 -4.86 -23.28
CA LYS A 135 20.03 -4.56 -21.85
C LYS A 135 18.75 -4.08 -21.16
N ASP A 136 17.77 -3.59 -21.94
CA ASP A 136 16.50 -3.09 -21.43
C ASP A 136 15.38 -4.12 -21.60
N PHE A 137 15.38 -5.10 -20.70
CA PHE A 137 14.34 -6.13 -20.69
C PHE A 137 12.98 -5.60 -20.25
N VAL A 138 12.94 -4.55 -19.42
CA VAL A 138 11.69 -3.91 -18.97
C VAL A 138 10.99 -3.24 -20.16
N GLY A 139 11.73 -2.43 -20.93
CA GLY A 139 11.21 -1.83 -22.15
C GLY A 139 10.85 -2.86 -23.22
N PHE A 140 11.55 -3.99 -23.27
CA PHE A 140 11.20 -5.12 -24.15
C PHE A 140 9.82 -5.70 -23.83
N ILE A 141 9.56 -5.99 -22.54
CA ILE A 141 8.25 -6.47 -22.06
C ILE A 141 7.16 -5.44 -22.35
N ILE A 142 7.37 -4.18 -21.97
CA ILE A 142 6.33 -3.14 -22.09
C ILE A 142 5.94 -2.92 -23.56
N LYS A 143 6.89 -2.95 -24.49
CA LYS A 143 6.60 -2.82 -25.92
C LYS A 143 5.70 -3.93 -26.44
N ASP A 144 6.03 -5.18 -26.11
CA ASP A 144 5.27 -6.34 -26.59
C ASP A 144 3.88 -6.41 -25.95
N LEU A 145 3.77 -6.11 -24.65
CA LEU A 145 2.48 -6.05 -23.95
C LEU A 145 1.63 -4.86 -24.40
N LYS A 146 2.25 -3.74 -24.78
CA LYS A 146 1.52 -2.60 -25.34
C LYS A 146 0.88 -2.96 -26.67
N LEU A 147 1.64 -3.56 -27.57
CA LEU A 147 1.09 -4.05 -28.84
C LEU A 147 -0.01 -5.10 -28.60
N CYS A 148 0.22 -6.04 -27.69
CA CYS A 148 -0.80 -7.00 -27.27
C CYS A 148 -2.09 -6.32 -26.80
N SER A 149 -1.98 -5.21 -26.08
CA SER A 149 -3.14 -4.48 -25.57
C SER A 149 -3.90 -3.73 -26.66
N GLU A 150 -3.22 -3.30 -27.71
CA GLU A 150 -3.80 -2.62 -28.86
C GLU A 150 -4.53 -3.62 -29.77
N ASP A 151 -3.96 -4.81 -29.93
CA ASP A 151 -4.52 -5.88 -30.76
C ASP A 151 -5.63 -6.67 -30.03
N ASP A 152 -5.40 -7.08 -28.78
CA ASP A 152 -6.34 -7.89 -27.99
C ASP A 152 -6.15 -7.77 -26.47
N PRO A 153 -6.93 -6.91 -25.80
CA PRO A 153 -6.89 -6.73 -24.34
C PRO A 153 -7.19 -8.01 -23.52
N ARG A 154 -7.86 -9.01 -24.12
CA ARG A 154 -8.18 -10.27 -23.42
C ARG A 154 -6.95 -11.14 -23.27
N VAL A 155 -6.11 -11.19 -24.30
CA VAL A 155 -4.83 -11.89 -24.28
C VAL A 155 -3.89 -11.26 -23.25
N LEU A 156 -3.86 -9.91 -23.20
CA LEU A 156 -3.11 -9.18 -22.17
C LEU A 156 -3.52 -9.64 -20.77
N SER A 157 -4.81 -9.59 -20.45
CA SER A 157 -5.33 -9.98 -19.14
C SER A 157 -5.00 -11.42 -18.76
N TRP A 158 -4.95 -12.32 -19.75
CA TRP A 158 -4.63 -13.74 -19.53
C TRP A 158 -3.14 -13.98 -19.28
N ILE A 159 -2.25 -13.26 -19.94
CA ILE A 159 -0.79 -13.42 -19.83
C ILE A 159 -0.24 -12.77 -18.55
N ILE A 160 -0.84 -11.66 -18.13
CA ILE A 160 -0.28 -10.77 -17.10
C ILE A 160 0.02 -11.42 -15.75
N PRO A 161 -0.84 -12.31 -15.19
CA PRO A 161 -0.52 -12.98 -13.93
C PRO A 161 0.84 -13.69 -13.95
N ASP A 162 1.18 -14.34 -15.06
CA ASP A 162 2.44 -15.09 -15.19
C ASP A 162 3.63 -14.18 -15.42
N MET A 163 3.41 -13.00 -16.01
CA MET A 163 4.45 -11.97 -16.12
C MET A 163 4.84 -11.42 -14.75
N TYR A 164 3.87 -11.22 -13.85
CA TYR A 164 4.15 -10.84 -12.47
C TYR A 164 4.83 -11.96 -11.68
N HIS A 165 4.45 -13.21 -11.92
CA HIS A 165 5.05 -14.36 -11.25
C HIS A 165 6.48 -14.67 -11.73
N SER A 166 6.72 -14.63 -13.05
CA SER A 166 8.01 -15.02 -13.66
C SER A 166 9.05 -13.90 -13.61
N PHE A 167 8.62 -12.62 -13.68
CA PHE A 167 9.52 -11.46 -13.77
C PHE A 167 9.23 -10.37 -12.72
N PRO A 168 9.09 -10.71 -11.42
CA PRO A 168 8.67 -9.76 -10.39
C PRO A 168 9.62 -8.56 -10.25
N LYS A 169 10.93 -8.74 -10.54
CA LYS A 169 11.91 -7.66 -10.48
C LYS A 169 11.67 -6.57 -11.54
N GLN A 170 11.01 -6.92 -12.64
CA GLN A 170 10.76 -6.05 -13.79
C GLN A 170 9.33 -5.51 -13.81
N THR A 171 8.38 -6.28 -13.27
CA THR A 171 6.94 -6.01 -13.34
C THR A 171 6.37 -5.44 -12.03
N CYS A 172 6.77 -5.96 -10.86
CA CYS A 172 6.21 -5.52 -9.59
C CYS A 172 6.58 -4.06 -9.30
N GLY A 173 5.57 -3.23 -9.02
CA GLY A 173 5.73 -1.80 -8.77
C GLY A 173 6.10 -0.97 -10.00
N ASN A 174 6.12 -1.57 -11.20
CA ASN A 174 6.36 -0.86 -12.44
C ASN A 174 5.13 -0.05 -12.82
N THR A 175 5.25 1.28 -12.73
CA THR A 175 4.11 2.18 -12.93
C THR A 175 3.63 2.23 -14.38
N ASP A 176 4.54 2.07 -15.34
CA ASP A 176 4.22 2.21 -16.76
C ASP A 176 3.47 0.95 -17.24
N LEU A 177 3.88 -0.23 -16.75
CA LEU A 177 3.15 -1.48 -16.96
C LEU A 177 1.78 -1.42 -16.27
N LEU A 178 1.71 -0.94 -15.03
CA LEU A 178 0.43 -0.85 -14.32
C LEU A 178 -0.53 0.11 -15.03
N GLN A 179 -0.08 1.27 -15.48
CA GLN A 179 -0.91 2.19 -16.25
C GLN A 179 -1.44 1.54 -17.53
N LEU A 180 -0.55 0.90 -18.30
CA LEU A 180 -0.92 0.19 -19.53
C LEU A 180 -2.03 -0.83 -19.30
N LEU A 181 -1.96 -1.56 -18.18
CA LEU A 181 -3.00 -2.51 -17.81
C LEU A 181 -4.31 -1.81 -17.48
N LEU A 182 -4.28 -0.84 -16.58
CA LEU A 182 -5.49 -0.19 -16.10
C LEU A 182 -6.20 0.63 -17.18
N GLU A 183 -5.48 1.12 -18.19
CA GLU A 183 -6.02 1.79 -19.39
C GLU A 183 -6.87 0.82 -20.25
N ARG A 184 -6.55 -0.47 -20.23
CA ARG A 184 -7.06 -1.46 -21.20
C ARG A 184 -8.04 -2.48 -20.60
N LEU A 185 -8.12 -2.56 -19.27
CA LEU A 185 -8.98 -3.50 -18.58
C LEU A 185 -10.43 -3.03 -18.55
N ASP A 186 -11.35 -3.98 -18.58
CA ASP A 186 -12.73 -3.78 -18.19
C ASP A 186 -12.99 -4.17 -16.72
N SER A 187 -14.23 -3.98 -16.25
CA SER A 187 -14.62 -4.29 -14.88
C SER A 187 -14.58 -5.80 -14.55
N SER A 188 -14.78 -6.67 -15.52
CA SER A 188 -14.75 -8.13 -15.33
C SER A 188 -13.31 -8.61 -15.20
N GLN A 189 -12.43 -8.14 -16.09
CA GLN A 189 -11.01 -8.46 -16.06
C GLN A 189 -10.35 -7.92 -14.78
N LEU A 190 -10.71 -6.71 -14.35
CA LEU A 190 -10.26 -6.18 -13.06
C LEU A 190 -10.73 -7.06 -11.89
N HIS A 191 -11.97 -7.52 -11.91
CA HIS A 191 -12.49 -8.40 -10.86
C HIS A 191 -11.67 -9.69 -10.76
N ASP A 192 -11.31 -10.29 -11.89
CA ASP A 192 -10.46 -11.48 -11.93
C ASP A 192 -9.07 -11.20 -11.34
N LEU A 193 -8.45 -10.06 -11.68
CA LEU A 193 -7.18 -9.63 -11.09
C LEU A 193 -7.30 -9.45 -9.56
N VAL A 194 -8.37 -8.79 -9.10
CA VAL A 194 -8.63 -8.61 -7.66
C VAL A 194 -8.78 -9.97 -6.97
N CYS A 195 -9.49 -10.92 -7.56
CA CYS A 195 -9.62 -12.27 -7.02
C CYS A 195 -8.27 -12.98 -6.91
N MET A 196 -7.41 -12.89 -7.92
CA MET A 196 -6.06 -13.48 -7.88
C MET A 196 -5.17 -12.82 -6.80
N VAL A 197 -5.28 -11.51 -6.63
CA VAL A 197 -4.56 -10.80 -5.54
C VAL A 197 -5.04 -11.29 -4.17
N LEU A 198 -6.35 -11.37 -3.96
CA LEU A 198 -6.94 -11.83 -2.70
C LEU A 198 -6.62 -13.30 -2.40
N GLN A 199 -6.45 -14.14 -3.43
CA GLN A 199 -6.00 -15.52 -3.30
C GLN A 199 -4.50 -15.63 -2.99
N GLY A 200 -3.74 -14.54 -3.13
CA GLY A 200 -2.29 -14.51 -2.97
C GLY A 200 -1.51 -15.07 -4.17
N SER A 201 -2.18 -15.36 -5.29
CA SER A 201 -1.53 -15.85 -6.51
C SER A 201 -0.96 -14.74 -7.39
N LEU A 202 -1.36 -13.48 -7.15
CA LEU A 202 -0.87 -12.31 -7.87
C LEU A 202 -0.44 -11.21 -6.90
N VAL A 203 0.76 -10.66 -7.12
CA VAL A 203 1.26 -9.46 -6.43
C VAL A 203 1.73 -8.47 -7.49
N MET A 204 1.02 -7.33 -7.60
CA MET A 204 1.33 -6.31 -8.60
C MET A 204 2.23 -5.20 -8.05
N PHE A 205 2.09 -4.89 -6.76
CA PHE A 205 2.88 -3.88 -6.05
C PHE A 205 2.81 -4.13 -4.54
N ASP A 206 3.66 -3.42 -3.80
CA ASP A 206 3.82 -3.55 -2.36
C ASP A 206 3.80 -2.17 -1.66
N ASN A 207 3.91 -2.19 -0.33
CA ASN A 207 3.91 -0.97 0.48
C ASN A 207 5.07 -0.01 0.13
N SER A 208 6.20 -0.53 -0.37
CA SER A 208 7.39 0.27 -0.69
C SER A 208 7.27 1.01 -2.01
N SER A 209 6.63 0.39 -3.01
CA SER A 209 6.43 0.94 -4.34
C SER A 209 5.16 1.79 -4.47
N PHE A 210 4.14 1.54 -3.64
CA PHE A 210 2.83 2.17 -3.80
C PHE A 210 2.85 3.71 -3.74
N ALA A 211 3.69 4.31 -2.88
CA ALA A 211 3.77 5.77 -2.78
C ALA A 211 4.21 6.42 -4.12
N ASN A 212 5.14 5.78 -4.85
CA ASN A 212 5.59 6.24 -6.16
C ASN A 212 4.52 6.02 -7.23
N ILE A 213 3.83 4.87 -7.18
CA ILE A 213 2.71 4.57 -8.09
C ILE A 213 1.61 5.60 -7.92
N LEU A 214 1.20 5.86 -6.67
CA LEU A 214 0.15 6.82 -6.34
C LEU A 214 0.51 8.24 -6.80
N GLU A 215 1.77 8.66 -6.66
CA GLU A 215 2.20 9.98 -7.12
C GLU A 215 2.07 10.14 -8.65
N LYS A 216 2.47 9.12 -9.41
CA LYS A 216 2.30 9.10 -10.87
C LYS A 216 0.83 8.95 -11.27
N SER A 217 0.03 8.20 -10.52
CA SER A 217 -1.37 7.95 -10.86
C SER A 217 -2.26 9.18 -10.73
N LEU A 218 -1.80 10.27 -10.10
CA LEU A 218 -2.58 11.50 -10.01
C LEU A 218 -2.85 12.14 -11.38
N SER A 219 -2.06 11.81 -12.40
CA SER A 219 -2.28 12.25 -13.79
C SER A 219 -3.01 11.23 -14.65
N TRP A 220 -3.38 10.08 -14.10
CA TRP A 220 -4.13 9.04 -14.81
C TRP A 220 -5.60 9.40 -14.93
N GLU A 221 -6.29 8.74 -15.85
CA GLU A 221 -7.73 8.94 -16.04
C GLU A 221 -8.53 8.44 -14.82
N THR A 222 -9.75 8.94 -14.66
CA THR A 222 -10.63 8.61 -13.52
C THR A 222 -10.81 7.10 -13.35
N VAL A 223 -11.06 6.37 -14.44
CA VAL A 223 -11.28 4.90 -14.38
C VAL A 223 -10.01 4.18 -13.95
N GLU A 224 -8.86 4.56 -14.51
CA GLU A 224 -7.55 4.01 -14.16
C GLU A 224 -7.24 4.21 -12.67
N GLN A 225 -7.46 5.42 -12.14
CA GLN A 225 -7.30 5.70 -10.71
C GLN A 225 -8.26 4.86 -9.86
N MET A 226 -9.52 4.73 -10.26
CA MET A 226 -10.49 3.91 -9.54
C MET A 226 -10.10 2.44 -9.49
N PHE A 227 -9.56 1.90 -10.59
CA PHE A 227 -9.08 0.52 -10.66
C PHE A 227 -7.83 0.31 -9.80
N LEU A 228 -6.88 1.26 -9.85
CA LEU A 228 -5.70 1.24 -8.96
C LEU A 228 -6.11 1.16 -7.50
N TRP A 229 -7.10 1.97 -7.07
CA TRP A 229 -7.57 1.96 -5.69
C TRP A 229 -8.30 0.66 -5.31
N GLN A 230 -8.95 -0.03 -6.24
CA GLN A 230 -9.52 -1.36 -5.98
C GLN A 230 -8.40 -2.39 -5.76
N LEU A 231 -7.37 -2.40 -6.61
CA LEU A 231 -6.20 -3.25 -6.43
C LEU A 231 -5.43 -2.93 -5.15
N ALA A 232 -5.30 -1.65 -4.78
CA ALA A 232 -4.63 -1.24 -3.54
C ALA A 232 -5.36 -1.77 -2.30
N LYS A 233 -6.69 -1.80 -2.33
CA LYS A 233 -7.50 -2.43 -1.27
C LYS A 233 -7.30 -3.94 -1.22
N ALA A 234 -7.20 -4.60 -2.37
CA ALA A 234 -6.96 -6.04 -2.46
C ALA A 234 -5.56 -6.42 -1.93
N HIS A 235 -4.54 -5.60 -2.18
CA HIS A 235 -3.19 -5.76 -1.64
C HIS A 235 -3.04 -5.32 -0.17
N GLU A 236 -4.14 -4.89 0.48
CA GLU A 236 -4.15 -4.41 1.87
C GLU A 236 -3.14 -3.28 2.14
N ILE A 237 -2.98 -2.35 1.19
CA ILE A 237 -2.06 -1.22 1.35
C ILE A 237 -2.48 -0.36 2.54
N PRO A 238 -1.58 -0.09 3.51
CA PRO A 238 -1.90 0.73 4.68
C PRO A 238 -1.96 2.22 4.31
N VAL A 239 -2.72 2.99 5.09
CA VAL A 239 -2.88 4.44 4.84
C VAL A 239 -1.56 5.20 4.90
N ASP A 240 -0.58 4.71 5.66
CA ASP A 240 0.74 5.33 5.83
C ASP A 240 1.49 5.49 4.51
N CYS A 241 1.28 4.58 3.56
CA CYS A 241 1.87 4.65 2.22
C CYS A 241 1.33 5.83 1.39
N CYS A 242 0.15 6.35 1.72
CA CYS A 242 -0.50 7.45 1.00
C CYS A 242 -0.16 8.83 1.58
N LEU A 243 0.39 8.89 2.80
CA LEU A 243 0.55 10.14 3.55
C LEU A 243 1.52 11.14 2.89
N SER A 244 2.54 10.66 2.18
CA SER A 244 3.48 11.51 1.45
C SER A 244 2.83 12.32 0.34
N VAL A 245 1.72 11.82 -0.21
CA VAL A 245 0.98 12.44 -1.30
C VAL A 245 -0.09 13.41 -0.77
N MET A 246 -0.59 13.20 0.45
CA MET A 246 -1.69 13.98 1.04
C MET A 246 -1.53 15.51 0.92
N PRO A 247 -0.35 16.12 1.20
CA PRO A 247 -0.18 17.57 1.06
C PRO A 247 -0.21 18.07 -0.39
N LYS A 248 0.05 17.19 -1.37
CA LYS A 248 0.04 17.49 -2.81
C LYS A 248 -1.38 17.41 -3.41
N LEU A 249 -2.34 16.87 -2.67
CA LEU A 249 -3.68 16.64 -3.20
C LEU A 249 -4.47 17.93 -3.35
N LYS A 250 -4.94 18.20 -4.57
CA LYS A 250 -5.74 19.37 -4.90
C LYS A 250 -7.22 19.01 -4.86
N PHE A 251 -7.93 19.69 -3.98
CA PHE A 251 -9.39 19.70 -3.99
C PHE A 251 -9.90 20.80 -4.91
N THR A 252 -10.94 20.49 -5.67
CA THR A 252 -11.73 21.42 -6.44
C THR A 252 -13.20 21.05 -6.27
N SER A 253 -14.06 22.05 -6.05
CA SER A 253 -15.51 21.85 -6.02
C SER A 253 -16.03 21.43 -7.39
N TYR A 254 -17.09 20.62 -7.43
CA TYR A 254 -17.79 20.22 -8.66
C TYR A 254 -18.25 21.41 -9.53
N ALA A 255 -18.36 22.60 -8.93
CA ALA A 255 -18.82 23.82 -9.59
C ALA A 255 -17.69 24.66 -10.22
N ALA A 256 -16.42 24.33 -10.00
CA ALA A 256 -15.28 25.08 -10.53
C ALA A 256 -14.62 24.32 -11.68
N ASP A 257 -14.54 24.97 -12.85
CA ASP A 257 -13.88 24.45 -14.04
C ASP A 257 -12.36 24.49 -13.87
N VAL A 258 -11.81 23.44 -13.26
CA VAL A 258 -10.37 23.26 -13.09
C VAL A 258 -10.00 21.86 -13.53
N ALA A 259 -9.26 21.76 -14.63
CA ALA A 259 -8.48 20.57 -14.95
C ALA A 259 -7.42 20.38 -13.85
N ASN A 260 -7.19 19.14 -13.40
CA ASN A 260 -6.20 18.74 -12.39
C ASN A 260 -6.69 18.79 -10.92
N THR A 261 -7.76 18.04 -10.66
CA THR A 261 -8.33 17.76 -9.32
C THR A 261 -8.05 16.30 -8.97
N HIS A 262 -7.88 15.98 -7.70
CA HIS A 262 -7.55 14.61 -7.27
C HIS A 262 -8.69 13.96 -6.48
N GLY A 263 -9.92 14.01 -7.02
CA GLY A 263 -11.14 13.56 -6.32
C GLY A 263 -11.12 12.08 -5.95
N GLU A 264 -10.58 11.23 -6.82
CA GLU A 264 -10.47 9.78 -6.66
C GLU A 264 -9.52 9.43 -5.50
N ALA A 265 -8.32 10.03 -5.50
CA ALA A 265 -7.34 9.84 -4.45
C ALA A 265 -7.83 10.39 -3.10
N LEU A 266 -8.42 11.60 -3.09
CA LEU A 266 -8.98 12.19 -1.87
C LEU A 266 -10.07 11.32 -1.26
N SER A 267 -11.00 10.83 -2.08
CA SER A 267 -12.11 9.99 -1.63
C SER A 267 -11.61 8.66 -1.07
N ASN A 268 -10.67 8.00 -1.75
CA ASN A 268 -10.15 6.70 -1.30
C ASN A 268 -9.30 6.83 -0.04
N ILE A 269 -8.43 7.84 0.06
CA ILE A 269 -7.65 8.09 1.28
C ILE A 269 -8.57 8.41 2.45
N LEU A 270 -9.64 9.20 2.24
CA LEU A 270 -10.64 9.48 3.28
C LEU A 270 -11.32 8.19 3.76
N MET A 271 -11.65 7.27 2.85
CA MET A 271 -12.23 5.97 3.21
C MET A 271 -11.24 5.06 3.95
N MET A 272 -9.94 5.15 3.65
CA MET A 272 -8.90 4.46 4.42
C MET A 272 -8.76 5.05 5.82
N LEU A 273 -8.62 6.37 5.95
CA LEU A 273 -8.51 7.09 7.23
C LEU A 273 -9.71 6.81 8.16
N ARG A 274 -10.91 6.67 7.58
CA ARG A 274 -12.13 6.33 8.33
C ARG A 274 -12.02 5.00 9.09
N ARG A 275 -11.23 4.05 8.58
CA ARG A 275 -11.03 2.72 9.19
C ARG A 275 -9.93 2.74 10.26
N GLU A 276 -9.13 3.80 10.31
CA GLU A 276 -8.01 3.93 11.22
C GLU A 276 -8.37 4.68 12.50
N SER A 277 -7.65 4.36 13.57
CA SER A 277 -7.67 5.18 14.79
C SER A 277 -6.70 6.37 14.63
N PRO A 278 -7.02 7.57 15.13
CA PRO A 278 -6.16 8.73 14.96
C PRO A 278 -4.80 8.50 15.64
N THR A 279 -3.73 8.89 14.96
CA THR A 279 -2.35 8.88 15.49
C THR A 279 -1.72 10.25 15.27
N GLU A 280 -0.64 10.53 16.01
CA GLU A 280 0.11 11.78 15.89
C GLU A 280 0.64 12.01 14.46
N GLN A 281 1.10 10.96 13.79
CA GLN A 281 1.58 11.02 12.41
C GLN A 281 0.46 11.33 11.41
N LEU A 282 -0.69 10.66 11.54
CA LEU A 282 -1.84 10.89 10.67
C LEU A 282 -2.39 12.31 10.85
N LEU A 283 -2.58 12.73 12.11
CA LEU A 283 -3.08 14.06 12.43
C LEU A 283 -2.14 15.15 11.92
N ARG A 284 -0.83 15.02 12.13
CA ARG A 284 0.14 15.98 11.62
C ARG A 284 0.11 16.10 10.11
N THR A 285 0.11 14.97 9.41
CA THR A 285 0.08 14.97 7.94
C THR A 285 -1.18 15.67 7.41
N LEU A 286 -2.34 15.44 8.05
CA LEU A 286 -3.59 16.10 7.69
C LEU A 286 -3.54 17.60 7.94
N LEU A 287 -3.00 18.03 9.08
CA LEU A 287 -2.88 19.44 9.42
C LEU A 287 -1.82 20.18 8.60
N LEU A 288 -0.82 19.48 8.03
CA LEU A 288 0.15 20.05 7.09
C LEU A 288 -0.45 20.38 5.72
N ARG A 289 -1.61 19.82 5.38
CA ARG A 289 -2.31 20.17 4.13
C ARG A 289 -2.79 21.61 4.18
N GLU A 290 -2.58 22.32 3.07
CA GLU A 290 -3.01 23.71 2.88
C GLU A 290 -4.48 23.87 3.26
N PHE A 291 -4.78 24.87 4.08
CA PHE A 291 -6.14 25.16 4.50
C PHE A 291 -6.91 25.91 3.41
N ARG A 292 -8.05 25.36 2.99
CA ARG A 292 -9.03 26.00 2.11
C ARG A 292 -10.43 25.77 2.66
N LEU A 293 -11.25 26.81 2.70
CA LEU A 293 -12.58 26.73 3.32
C LEU A 293 -13.51 25.80 2.55
N GLU A 294 -13.37 25.76 1.22
CA GLU A 294 -14.17 24.96 0.31
C GLU A 294 -13.80 23.48 0.34
N ASP A 295 -12.62 23.13 0.89
CA ASP A 295 -12.10 21.77 0.93
C ASP A 295 -12.60 21.03 2.18
N PRO A 296 -13.57 20.10 2.03
CA PRO A 296 -14.16 19.44 3.18
C PRO A 296 -13.27 18.31 3.72
N THR A 297 -12.16 17.96 3.08
CA THR A 297 -11.48 16.68 3.34
C THR A 297 -10.98 16.58 4.78
N VAL A 298 -10.22 17.58 5.23
CA VAL A 298 -9.59 17.55 6.56
C VAL A 298 -10.65 17.69 7.64
N VAL A 299 -11.60 18.61 7.48
CA VAL A 299 -12.67 18.81 8.46
C VAL A 299 -13.56 17.58 8.60
N THR A 300 -13.86 16.88 7.50
CA THR A 300 -14.69 15.66 7.51
C THR A 300 -14.05 14.55 8.33
N ILE A 301 -12.75 14.28 8.13
CA ILE A 301 -12.07 13.22 8.88
C ILE A 301 -11.86 13.59 10.35
N LEU A 302 -11.54 14.86 10.65
CA LEU A 302 -11.41 15.34 12.02
C LEU A 302 -12.74 15.21 12.77
N GLN A 303 -13.85 15.62 12.16
CA GLN A 303 -15.18 15.47 12.73
C GLN A 303 -15.52 13.98 12.97
N TYR A 304 -15.22 13.11 12.01
CA TYR A 304 -15.45 11.68 12.14
C TYR A 304 -14.67 11.06 13.31
N TRP A 305 -13.41 11.46 13.51
CA TRP A 305 -12.58 10.98 14.61
C TRP A 305 -12.97 11.58 15.95
N VAL A 306 -13.33 12.87 16.02
CA VAL A 306 -13.79 13.50 17.26
C VAL A 306 -15.03 12.80 17.81
N GLN A 307 -15.97 12.39 16.96
CA GLN A 307 -17.17 11.65 17.37
C GLN A 307 -16.89 10.26 17.96
N ARG A 308 -15.72 9.65 17.68
CA ARG A 308 -15.40 8.25 18.05
C ARG A 308 -14.23 8.11 19.02
N TYR A 309 -13.34 9.09 19.01
CA TYR A 309 -12.05 9.08 19.69
C TYR A 309 -11.81 10.43 20.39
N GLU A 310 -12.85 10.99 21.00
CA GLU A 310 -12.88 12.34 21.57
C GLU A 310 -11.65 12.66 22.44
N ASP A 311 -11.44 11.90 23.52
CA ASP A 311 -10.30 12.09 24.44
C ASP A 311 -8.94 11.93 23.75
N LYS A 312 -8.84 10.97 22.83
CA LYS A 312 -7.60 10.68 22.10
C LYS A 312 -7.26 11.82 21.15
N MET A 313 -8.27 12.37 20.47
CA MET A 313 -8.12 13.52 19.59
C MET A 313 -7.69 14.77 20.35
N ALA A 314 -8.30 15.03 21.51
CA ALA A 314 -7.94 16.19 22.34
C ALA A 314 -6.48 16.11 22.80
N LYS A 315 -6.03 14.94 23.27
CA LYS A 315 -4.62 14.69 23.61
C LYS A 315 -3.69 14.89 22.43
N LEU A 316 -4.00 14.30 21.27
CA LEU A 316 -3.17 14.42 20.07
C LEU A 316 -3.06 15.87 19.57
N ILE A 317 -4.15 16.64 19.64
CA ILE A 317 -4.14 18.07 19.28
C ILE A 317 -3.29 18.86 20.28
N ASN A 318 -3.44 18.59 21.59
CA ASN A 318 -2.62 19.20 22.62
C ASN A 318 -1.12 18.94 22.38
N ASP A 319 -0.76 17.69 22.07
CA ASP A 319 0.61 17.31 21.74
C ASP A 319 1.12 18.06 20.50
N VAL A 320 0.29 18.21 19.45
CA VAL A 320 0.67 18.96 18.24
C VAL A 320 0.88 20.45 18.52
N VAL A 321 0.01 21.07 19.34
CA VAL A 321 0.13 22.49 19.73
C VAL A 321 1.37 22.73 20.60
N ASN A 322 1.65 21.81 21.53
CA ASN A 322 2.77 21.92 22.45
C ASN A 322 4.12 21.57 21.82
N ASN A 323 4.13 20.87 20.68
CA ASN A 323 5.37 20.48 20.02
C ASN A 323 6.02 21.67 19.30
N LYS A 324 6.74 22.48 20.08
CA LYS A 324 7.52 23.59 19.55
C LYS A 324 8.63 23.05 18.64
N PRO A 325 8.82 23.61 17.43
CA PRO A 325 9.98 23.27 16.62
C PRO A 325 11.25 23.57 17.42
N GLN A 326 11.99 22.54 17.82
CA GLN A 326 13.27 22.71 18.52
C GLN A 326 14.23 23.48 17.61
N PRO A 327 14.67 24.71 17.97
CA PRO A 327 15.73 25.38 17.24
C PRO A 327 17.03 24.66 17.60
N SER A 328 17.43 23.64 16.83
CA SER A 328 18.70 22.96 17.08
C SER A 328 19.85 23.92 16.76
N PRO A 329 20.60 24.43 17.75
CA PRO A 329 21.78 25.22 17.47
C PRO A 329 22.93 24.23 17.22
N ASN A 330 23.51 24.27 16.03
CA ASN A 330 24.71 23.51 15.64
C ASN A 330 24.61 21.98 15.55
N LYS A 331 24.59 21.46 14.31
CA LYS A 331 25.66 20.57 13.77
C LYS A 331 25.34 20.04 12.37
N ARG A 332 26.25 20.37 11.44
CA ARG A 332 26.75 19.65 10.24
C ARG A 332 25.85 18.63 9.52
N LYS A 333 25.69 18.86 8.21
CA LYS A 333 25.34 17.92 7.12
C LYS A 333 25.79 16.46 7.37
N ARG A 334 24.85 15.54 7.61
CA ARG A 334 24.79 14.20 6.96
C ARG A 334 23.49 13.45 7.30
N ALA A 335 22.98 12.74 6.29
CA ALA A 335 21.94 11.70 6.28
C ALA A 335 20.46 12.16 6.33
N GLN A 336 19.79 11.98 5.19
CA GLN A 336 18.34 11.94 5.03
C GLN A 336 17.74 10.87 5.96
N SER A 337 17.06 11.34 7.00
CA SER A 337 15.98 10.62 7.66
C SER A 337 14.92 11.67 8.00
N THR A 338 13.66 11.31 7.77
CA THR A 338 12.43 12.09 7.89
C THR A 338 12.36 12.86 9.22
N LYS A 339 12.87 14.10 9.24
CA LYS A 339 12.55 15.07 10.31
C LYS A 339 11.15 15.58 10.03
N ALA A 340 10.18 15.13 10.81
CA ALA A 340 8.81 15.64 10.79
C ALA A 340 8.83 17.17 10.96
N SER A 341 8.40 17.90 9.93
CA SER A 341 8.20 19.35 10.02
C SER A 341 7.10 19.63 11.03
N ALA A 342 7.37 20.51 12.01
CA ALA A 342 6.33 20.98 12.92
C ALA A 342 5.23 21.68 12.12
N VAL A 343 3.96 21.41 12.47
CA VAL A 343 2.82 22.07 11.84
C VAL A 343 2.78 23.53 12.31
N PRO A 344 2.72 24.53 11.42
CA PRO A 344 2.56 25.93 11.83
C PRO A 344 1.30 26.13 12.68
N LEU A 345 1.41 26.87 13.78
CA LEU A 345 0.29 27.09 14.71
C LEU A 345 -0.93 27.72 14.01
N ASP A 346 -0.71 28.66 13.08
CA ASP A 346 -1.80 29.28 12.29
C ASP A 346 -2.59 28.26 11.47
N GLN A 347 -1.90 27.23 10.96
CA GLN A 347 -2.51 26.18 10.17
C GLN A 347 -3.34 25.24 11.05
N VAL A 348 -2.84 24.89 12.23
CA VAL A 348 -3.59 24.14 13.25
C VAL A 348 -4.87 24.90 13.62
N LEU A 349 -4.76 26.19 13.95
CA LEU A 349 -5.89 27.03 14.33
C LEU A 349 -6.91 27.20 13.21
N SER A 350 -6.47 27.29 11.95
CA SER A 350 -7.37 27.36 10.79
C SER A 350 -8.21 26.09 10.67
N HIS A 351 -7.60 24.92 10.77
CA HIS A 351 -8.31 23.63 10.74
C HIS A 351 -9.22 23.43 11.95
N LEU A 352 -8.79 23.82 13.15
CA LEU A 352 -9.63 23.75 14.37
C LEU A 352 -10.83 24.70 14.30
N ASN A 353 -10.65 25.91 13.78
CA ASN A 353 -11.76 26.83 13.60
C ASN A 353 -12.76 26.32 12.55
N HIS A 354 -12.29 25.69 11.47
CA HIS A 354 -13.18 25.06 10.50
C HIS A 354 -13.92 23.86 11.08
N LEU A 355 -13.24 23.05 11.91
CA LEU A 355 -13.91 22.00 12.68
C LEU A 355 -15.03 22.59 13.55
N ARG A 356 -14.75 23.65 14.32
CA ARG A 356 -15.76 24.34 15.14
C ARG A 356 -16.96 24.80 14.32
N THR A 357 -16.75 25.44 13.17
CA THR A 357 -17.86 25.92 12.33
C THR A 357 -18.66 24.75 11.73
N ALA A 358 -17.99 23.68 11.29
CA ALA A 358 -18.64 22.47 10.79
C ALA A 358 -19.45 21.72 11.88
N CYS A 359 -19.05 21.86 13.14
CA CYS A 359 -19.79 21.35 14.30
C CYS A 359 -20.98 22.26 14.72
N GLY A 360 -21.33 23.29 13.94
CA GLY A 360 -22.46 24.18 14.22
C GLY A 360 -22.15 25.31 15.20
N GLY A 361 -20.87 25.62 15.42
CA GLY A 361 -20.42 26.77 16.20
C GLY A 361 -20.61 26.66 17.72
N ARG A 362 -20.89 25.46 18.24
CA ARG A 362 -21.09 25.17 19.67
C ARG A 362 -19.93 24.34 20.23
N THR A 363 -19.84 24.24 21.56
CA THR A 363 -18.89 23.34 22.26
C THR A 363 -19.07 21.87 21.87
N THR A 364 -20.22 21.53 21.28
CA THR A 364 -20.54 20.18 20.87
C THR A 364 -20.19 19.91 19.40
N CYS A 365 -19.42 18.86 19.11
CA CYS A 365 -19.21 18.37 17.75
C CYS A 365 -19.92 17.04 17.48
N GLY A 366 -21.05 17.08 16.77
CA GLY A 366 -21.81 15.86 16.48
C GLY A 366 -22.34 15.16 17.74
N GLY A 367 -22.67 15.94 18.78
CA GLY A 367 -23.17 15.44 20.06
C GLY A 367 -22.10 15.23 21.15
N THR A 368 -20.81 15.33 20.82
CA THR A 368 -19.70 15.21 21.80
C THR A 368 -19.25 16.58 22.30
N THR A 369 -18.86 16.72 23.56
CA THR A 369 -18.45 18.00 24.17
C THR A 369 -16.95 18.29 23.96
N PHE A 370 -16.48 18.05 22.74
CA PHE A 370 -15.06 17.98 22.42
C PHE A 370 -14.26 19.22 22.82
N PHE A 371 -14.81 20.41 22.58
CA PHE A 371 -14.12 21.66 22.93
C PHE A 371 -14.14 21.97 24.42
N SER A 372 -15.05 21.38 25.23
CA SER A 372 -15.08 21.59 26.68
C SER A 372 -14.24 20.56 27.45
N LEU A 373 -13.54 19.65 26.77
CA LEU A 373 -12.62 18.75 27.44
C LEU A 373 -11.45 19.54 28.04
N GLU A 374 -11.09 19.26 29.30
CA GLU A 374 -9.97 19.89 30.02
C GLU A 374 -8.68 19.90 29.18
N THR A 375 -8.32 18.75 28.59
CA THR A 375 -7.13 18.64 27.72
C THR A 375 -7.19 19.52 26.46
N MET A 376 -8.39 19.82 25.95
CA MET A 376 -8.58 20.71 24.81
C MET A 376 -8.58 22.19 25.26
N GLN A 377 -9.14 22.48 26.43
CA GLN A 377 -9.07 23.80 27.06
C GLN A 377 -7.61 24.22 27.30
N ASP A 378 -6.80 23.33 27.87
CA ASP A 378 -5.35 23.50 28.04
C ASP A 378 -4.62 23.79 26.71
N ALA A 379 -4.97 23.03 25.67
CA ALA A 379 -4.39 23.18 24.35
C ALA A 379 -4.76 24.52 23.71
N LEU A 380 -6.01 24.96 23.83
CA LEU A 380 -6.48 26.26 23.34
C LEU A 380 -5.82 27.41 24.10
N GLN A 381 -5.71 27.33 25.43
CA GLN A 381 -5.02 28.33 26.25
C GLN A 381 -3.55 28.44 25.87
N THR A 382 -2.88 27.30 25.67
CA THR A 382 -1.48 27.28 25.24
C THR A 382 -1.31 27.85 23.83
N ALA A 383 -2.22 27.52 22.90
CA ALA A 383 -2.24 28.10 21.56
C ALA A 383 -2.48 29.62 21.60
N GLN A 384 -3.42 30.10 22.42
CA GLN A 384 -3.72 31.53 22.58
C GLN A 384 -2.52 32.31 23.11
N ASN A 385 -1.81 31.74 24.09
CA ASN A 385 -0.58 32.32 24.65
C ASN A 385 0.57 32.38 23.62
N GLY A 386 0.57 31.45 22.65
CA GLY A 386 1.53 31.41 21.54
C GLY A 386 1.19 32.33 20.36
N CYS A 387 0.01 32.95 20.33
CA CYS A 387 -0.48 33.77 19.22
C CYS A 387 -0.16 35.27 19.40
N GLY A 388 0.11 35.96 18.28
CA GLY A 388 0.11 37.43 18.23
C GLY A 388 -1.31 38.02 18.18
N ASP A 389 -1.43 39.34 18.40
CA ASP A 389 -2.74 40.03 18.46
C ASP A 389 -3.57 39.87 17.18
N ALA A 390 -2.93 39.86 16.02
CA ALA A 390 -3.61 39.63 14.74
C ALA A 390 -4.24 38.24 14.65
N GLN A 391 -3.56 37.21 15.18
CA GLN A 391 -4.06 35.84 15.19
C GLN A 391 -5.17 35.66 16.23
N LYS A 392 -5.02 36.27 17.42
CA LYS A 392 -6.09 36.31 18.44
C LYS A 392 -7.37 36.93 17.90
N LYS A 393 -7.26 38.01 17.12
CA LYS A 393 -8.40 38.64 16.44
C LYS A 393 -9.00 37.76 15.34
N LYS A 394 -8.16 37.04 14.57
CA LYS A 394 -8.61 36.15 13.49
C LYS A 394 -9.38 34.93 14.01
N TYR A 395 -8.97 34.38 15.15
CA TYR A 395 -9.55 33.18 15.75
C TYR A 395 -10.33 33.50 17.04
N SER A 396 -10.89 34.70 17.18
CA SER A 396 -11.59 35.15 18.39
C SER A 396 -12.71 34.20 18.81
N ASP A 397 -13.49 33.71 17.85
CA ASP A 397 -14.61 32.81 18.11
C ASP A 397 -14.16 31.42 18.58
N LEU A 398 -12.95 31.01 18.22
CA LEU A 398 -12.36 29.75 18.70
C LEU A 398 -11.86 29.91 20.14
N PHE A 399 -11.21 31.04 20.44
CA PHE A 399 -10.73 31.33 21.79
C PHE A 399 -11.83 31.73 22.77
N ALA A 400 -12.99 32.19 22.29
CA ALA A 400 -14.18 32.43 23.10
C ALA A 400 -14.77 31.13 23.70
N LEU A 401 -14.34 29.95 23.22
CA LEU A 401 -14.70 28.66 23.81
C LEU A 401 -13.85 28.29 25.03
N ILE A 402 -12.82 29.09 25.35
CA ILE A 402 -12.04 28.87 26.55
C ILE A 402 -12.93 29.22 27.74
N GLU A 403 -13.26 28.21 28.54
CA GLU A 403 -13.97 28.41 29.80
C GLU A 403 -12.93 28.97 30.78
N GLU A 404 -13.12 30.21 31.23
CA GLU A 404 -12.31 30.77 32.30
C GLU A 404 -12.60 29.96 33.56
N GLU A 405 -11.59 29.29 34.13
CA GLU A 405 -11.68 28.82 35.50
C GLU A 405 -11.97 30.06 36.35
N GLU A 406 -13.19 30.18 36.86
CA GLU A 406 -13.46 31.07 37.98
C GLU A 406 -12.49 30.61 39.08
N GLU A 407 -11.41 31.37 39.30
CA GLU A 407 -10.61 31.27 40.52
C GLU A 407 -11.60 31.41 41.68
N GLU A 408 -11.99 30.27 42.29
CA GLU A 408 -12.70 30.29 43.55
C GLU A 408 -11.89 31.19 44.50
N PRO A 409 -12.46 32.30 45.00
CA PRO A 409 -11.69 33.22 45.81
C PRO A 409 -11.21 32.47 47.06
N GLN A 410 -9.89 32.31 47.18
CA GLN A 410 -9.26 31.71 48.34
C GLN A 410 -9.78 32.39 49.63
N PRO A 411 -10.16 31.63 50.67
CA PRO A 411 -10.59 32.24 51.91
C PRO A 411 -9.42 32.98 52.57
N GLU A 412 -9.63 34.26 52.85
CA GLU A 412 -8.67 35.15 53.50
C GLU A 412 -8.10 34.58 54.82
N PRO A 413 -6.84 34.87 55.18
CA PRO A 413 -6.23 34.37 56.40
C PRO A 413 -6.77 35.12 57.63
N GLN A 414 -7.58 34.44 58.44
CA GLN A 414 -8.08 34.98 59.72
C GLN A 414 -6.94 35.30 60.69
N ARG A 415 -6.84 36.59 61.03
CA ARG A 415 -5.94 37.15 62.05
C ARG A 415 -6.27 36.64 63.45
N LYS A 416 -5.21 36.22 64.15
CA LYS A 416 -5.20 35.92 65.60
C LYS A 416 -5.41 37.19 66.43
N THR A 417 -6.44 37.20 67.25
CA THR A 417 -6.51 37.77 68.62
C THR A 417 -7.66 37.01 69.32
N GLY A 418 -7.70 36.62 70.59
CA GLY A 418 -6.91 36.88 71.77
C GLY A 418 -7.85 36.71 72.98
N ARG A 419 -7.79 35.54 73.63
CA ARG A 419 -7.94 35.33 75.10
C ARG A 419 -9.32 35.56 75.78
N GLY A 420 -9.88 34.48 76.33
CA GLY A 420 -10.90 34.53 77.40
C GLY A 420 -11.27 33.15 77.95
N LYS A 421 -10.91 32.87 79.21
CA LYS A 421 -11.06 31.59 79.93
C LYS A 421 -12.48 31.41 80.52
N SER A 422 -12.98 30.16 80.59
CA SER A 422 -13.57 29.49 81.79
C SER A 422 -14.25 28.17 81.33
N ALA A 423 -13.65 26.99 81.50
CA ALA A 423 -13.75 26.07 82.66
C ALA A 423 -15.13 25.38 82.90
N ARG A 424 -15.17 24.09 82.48
CA ARG A 424 -15.50 22.88 83.29
C ARG A 424 -16.95 22.38 83.42
N LYS A 425 -17.20 21.20 82.83
CA LYS A 425 -17.77 19.94 83.42
C LYS A 425 -17.89 18.89 82.29
N THR A 426 -17.12 17.79 82.22
CA THR A 426 -17.30 16.46 82.86
C THR A 426 -18.79 16.08 82.98
N THR A 427 -19.32 15.00 82.38
CA THR A 427 -18.95 13.57 82.50
C THR A 427 -19.70 12.69 81.49
N LYS A 428 -19.10 11.51 81.24
CA LYS A 428 -19.55 10.32 80.51
C LYS A 428 -20.94 9.74 80.88
N GLY A 429 -21.50 9.05 79.88
CA GLY A 429 -22.24 7.77 80.01
C GLY A 429 -23.76 7.90 80.02
N ARG A 430 -24.58 6.94 79.58
CA ARG A 430 -24.41 5.58 79.02
C ARG A 430 -25.84 5.06 78.76
N LYS A 431 -26.07 4.34 77.64
CA LYS A 431 -27.18 3.38 77.37
C LYS A 431 -28.63 3.95 77.34
N LYS A 432 -29.67 3.30 76.79
CA LYS A 432 -29.97 2.22 75.81
C LYS A 432 -31.44 1.85 76.12
N ALA A 433 -32.32 1.73 75.12
CA ALA A 433 -33.59 0.96 75.05
C ALA A 433 -34.47 1.64 73.97
N GLU A 434 -34.88 0.98 72.89
CA GLU A 434 -36.07 0.07 72.78
C GLU A 434 -37.35 0.84 73.18
N THR A 435 -38.42 0.91 72.38
CA THR A 435 -39.05 -0.10 71.51
C THR A 435 -40.09 0.61 70.60
N GLU A 436 -40.42 -0.01 69.45
CA GLU A 436 -41.77 -0.14 68.79
C GLU A 436 -42.63 1.13 68.57
N SER A 437 -43.36 1.34 67.46
CA SER A 437 -43.97 0.46 66.46
C SER A 437 -44.59 1.31 65.32
N GLU A 438 -44.85 0.66 64.18
CA GLU A 438 -45.92 0.96 63.17
C GLU A 438 -45.81 2.29 62.38
N GLU A 439 -46.10 2.41 61.08
CA GLU A 439 -46.68 1.56 60.02
C GLU A 439 -46.50 2.36 58.70
N GLY A 440 -46.58 1.69 57.54
CA GLY A 440 -46.97 2.38 56.28
C GLY A 440 -46.09 2.19 55.04
N THR A 441 -46.15 1.00 54.44
CA THR A 441 -46.37 0.72 53.00
C THR A 441 -45.86 1.69 51.91
N SER A 442 -44.96 1.20 51.03
CA SER A 442 -45.22 1.02 49.58
C SER A 442 -44.09 0.22 48.87
N GLU A 443 -44.42 -1.00 48.42
CA GLU A 443 -44.12 -1.67 47.11
C GLU A 443 -42.68 -1.56 46.55
N GLU A 444 -41.83 -2.62 46.55
CA GLU A 444 -41.75 -3.82 45.65
C GLU A 444 -41.75 -3.45 44.14
N GLU A 445 -40.83 -3.85 43.25
CA GLU A 445 -40.04 -5.09 43.03
C GLU A 445 -38.63 -4.74 42.44
N GLU A 446 -37.49 -5.28 42.92
CA GLU A 446 -36.80 -6.56 42.60
C GLU A 446 -36.30 -6.69 41.13
N GLU A 447 -34.99 -6.55 40.82
CA GLU A 447 -33.83 -7.49 40.94
C GLU A 447 -33.57 -8.31 39.65
N PRO A 448 -32.40 -8.98 39.42
CA PRO A 448 -31.03 -8.73 39.88
C PRO A 448 -29.90 -8.98 38.84
N GLU A 449 -28.70 -8.44 39.12
CA GLU A 449 -27.40 -9.04 38.75
C GLU A 449 -26.96 -10.05 39.82
N PRO A 450 -26.19 -11.13 39.49
CA PRO A 450 -25.43 -11.85 40.50
C PRO A 450 -23.94 -11.49 40.50
N GLN A 451 -23.46 -11.41 41.73
CA GLN A 451 -22.17 -10.96 42.21
C GLN A 451 -20.97 -11.87 41.86
N ARG A 452 -19.84 -11.17 41.67
CA ARG A 452 -18.46 -11.45 42.10
C ARG A 452 -18.25 -12.66 43.04
N LYS A 453 -17.21 -13.44 42.74
CA LYS A 453 -16.32 -14.05 43.74
C LYS A 453 -14.86 -13.75 43.44
N ALA A 454 -14.19 -13.17 44.44
CA ALA A 454 -12.75 -12.95 44.49
C ALA A 454 -12.08 -13.99 45.41
N LYS A 455 -10.83 -14.36 45.06
CA LYS A 455 -9.69 -14.88 45.86
C LYS A 455 -8.86 -15.79 44.94
N SER A 456 -7.53 -15.83 44.92
CA SER A 456 -6.46 -15.15 45.64
C SER A 456 -5.12 -15.47 44.97
N ASN A 457 -4.18 -14.51 45.02
CA ASN A 457 -2.72 -14.61 44.83
C ASN A 457 -2.04 -15.99 44.88
N ARG A 458 -1.15 -16.27 43.92
CA ARG A 458 0.33 -16.33 44.10
C ARG A 458 1.04 -16.76 42.81
N GLY A 459 2.08 -16.02 42.43
CA GLY A 459 2.85 -16.26 41.21
C GLY A 459 3.87 -17.39 41.30
N ARG A 460 4.30 -17.85 40.11
CA ARG A 460 5.69 -18.24 39.76
C ARG A 460 5.74 -18.62 38.29
N LYS A 461 6.62 -17.97 37.50
CA LYS A 461 7.21 -18.59 36.30
C LYS A 461 8.13 -19.73 36.77
N PRO A 462 8.25 -20.83 36.01
CA PRO A 462 9.49 -20.97 35.24
C PRO A 462 9.33 -21.60 33.84
N LYS A 463 10.45 -21.47 33.12
CA LYS A 463 10.81 -21.89 31.76
C LYS A 463 10.53 -23.35 31.40
N GLY A 464 10.31 -23.55 30.10
CA GLY A 464 11.10 -24.46 29.26
C GLY A 464 10.63 -25.91 29.16
N ARG A 465 10.28 -26.32 27.94
CA ARG A 465 10.44 -27.72 27.52
C ARG A 465 10.81 -27.79 26.03
N LYS A 466 11.95 -28.43 25.80
CA LYS A 466 12.47 -28.95 24.54
C LYS A 466 12.33 -30.49 24.61
N LYS A 467 12.41 -31.14 23.44
CA LYS A 467 12.54 -32.61 23.18
C LYS A 467 11.22 -33.39 23.25
N GLN A 468 10.87 -34.29 22.33
CA GLN A 468 11.60 -35.36 21.60
C GLN A 468 11.02 -35.49 20.16
N GLU A 469 11.70 -35.81 19.05
CA GLU A 469 12.81 -36.73 18.69
C GLU A 469 12.57 -38.21 19.02
N SER A 470 12.19 -38.99 17.99
CA SER A 470 12.70 -40.34 17.68
C SER A 470 12.10 -40.75 16.32
N GLU A 471 12.90 -40.81 15.24
CA GLU A 471 13.68 -41.98 14.76
C GLU A 471 12.88 -42.73 13.68
N SER A 472 13.43 -43.28 12.60
CA SER A 472 14.78 -43.35 12.02
C SER A 472 14.64 -44.15 10.70
N GLU A 473 15.48 -43.88 9.69
CA GLU A 473 16.37 -44.83 8.96
C GLU A 473 16.07 -44.66 7.46
N GLU A 474 16.96 -44.64 6.48
CA GLU A 474 18.41 -44.77 6.25
C GLU A 474 18.61 -44.10 4.86
N GLY A 475 19.70 -43.47 4.42
CA GLY A 475 21.12 -43.72 4.59
C GLY A 475 21.75 -43.66 3.18
N SER A 476 22.67 -42.72 2.93
CA SER A 476 23.89 -42.96 2.14
C SER A 476 24.75 -41.70 2.14
N SER A 477 25.97 -41.88 2.64
CA SER A 477 27.11 -40.98 2.67
C SER A 477 27.74 -40.75 1.30
N GLU A 478 28.39 -39.61 1.10
CA GLU A 478 29.84 -39.59 0.86
C GLU A 478 30.42 -38.19 1.11
N GLU A 479 31.65 -38.20 1.62
CA GLU A 479 32.41 -37.11 2.22
C GLU A 479 33.13 -36.27 1.16
N GLU A 480 33.39 -34.98 1.45
CA GLU A 480 34.73 -34.40 1.23
C GLU A 480 34.93 -33.17 2.13
N GLU A 481 35.87 -33.29 3.07
CA GLU A 481 36.50 -32.17 3.77
C GLU A 481 37.41 -31.40 2.81
N VAL A 482 37.52 -30.06 2.96
CA VAL A 482 38.79 -29.36 3.19
C VAL A 482 38.54 -27.85 3.40
N GLY A 483 39.11 -27.29 4.47
CA GLY A 483 39.80 -26.00 4.38
C GLY A 483 39.13 -24.76 4.98
N LYS A 484 39.08 -24.64 6.31
CA LYS A 484 39.02 -23.33 6.99
C LYS A 484 40.37 -22.61 6.89
N ARG A 485 40.38 -21.32 6.53
CA ARG A 485 41.01 -20.24 7.34
C ARG A 485 40.69 -18.81 6.87
N PRO A 486 40.78 -17.80 7.77
CA PRO A 486 40.05 -16.53 7.70
C PRO A 486 40.95 -15.33 7.38
N ARG A 487 40.33 -14.15 7.13
CA ARG A 487 40.78 -12.73 7.30
C ARG A 487 40.20 -11.88 6.14
N LYS A 488 39.85 -10.60 6.23
CA LYS A 488 40.28 -9.48 7.08
C LYS A 488 39.29 -8.30 6.84
N ARG A 489 39.07 -7.50 7.88
CA ARG A 489 38.57 -6.12 7.80
C ARG A 489 39.33 -5.32 6.74
N LYS A 490 38.63 -4.56 5.88
CA LYS A 490 39.26 -3.53 5.04
C LYS A 490 38.87 -2.13 5.53
N LYS A 491 39.93 -1.34 5.66
CA LYS A 491 40.03 0.00 6.23
C LYS A 491 39.61 1.02 5.17
N ASN A 492 39.03 2.09 5.68
CA ASN A 492 38.84 3.40 5.08
C ASN A 492 40.10 3.87 4.32
N ASN A 493 39.95 4.43 3.11
CA ASN A 493 40.91 5.38 2.55
C ASN A 493 40.15 6.46 1.78
N GLN A 494 40.60 7.69 2.02
CA GLN A 494 40.12 8.96 1.53
C GLN A 494 41.23 9.56 0.66
N VAL A 495 40.87 10.54 -0.19
CA VAL A 495 41.72 11.41 -1.05
C VAL A 495 42.09 10.75 -2.39
N GLY A 496 41.95 11.36 -3.57
CA GLY A 496 41.49 12.70 -3.96
C GLY A 496 41.95 13.01 -5.40
N SER A 497 41.19 13.86 -6.09
CA SER A 497 41.51 14.76 -7.22
C SER A 497 42.21 14.31 -8.51
N ASP A 498 41.64 14.86 -9.58
CA ASP A 498 42.23 15.48 -10.77
C ASP A 498 42.57 14.66 -12.02
N SER A 499 41.77 14.96 -13.05
CA SER A 499 42.16 15.44 -14.39
C SER A 499 43.10 14.61 -15.25
N GLU A 500 42.54 13.99 -16.28
CA GLU A 500 42.72 14.36 -17.71
C GLU A 500 41.55 13.84 -18.55
#